data_AF-A0A3N5L4X8-F1
#
_entry.id   AF-A0A3N5L4X8-F1
#
_cell.length_a   1.000
_cell.length_b   1.000
_cell.length_c   1.000
_cell.angle_alpha   90.00
_cell.angle_beta   90.00
_cell.angle_gamma   90.00
#
_symmetry.space_group_name_H-M   'P 1'
#
loop_
_entity.id
_entity.type
_entity.pdbx_description
1 polymer ?
#
loop_
_entity_poly.entity_id
_entity_poly.type
_entity_poly.pdbx_seq_one_letter_code
_entity_poly.pdbx_strand_id
1 'polypeptide(L)'
;MTTGNGIRHSIAISSGKGGVGKSTVSVNLAVALARSGARTGLLDADIYGPTIPIMTGVRRMPHTKDGKIVPLEAHGVRLMSLGFLMPDGTPTVWRGPMVAGAIQQFLRDV
;
A
#
# COMPACT_ATOMS: atom_id res chain seq x y z
N MET A 1 -17.65 -16.31 19.39
CA MET A 1 -17.99 -14.88 19.20
C MET A 1 -16.73 -14.11 18.80
N THR A 2 -16.57 -13.79 17.52
CA THR A 2 -15.91 -12.55 17.04
C THR A 2 -16.48 -12.27 15.64
N THR A 3 -17.62 -11.58 15.62
CA THR A 3 -18.22 -10.95 14.46
C THR A 3 -17.44 -9.67 14.13
N GLY A 4 -16.93 -9.54 12.91
CA GLY A 4 -16.33 -8.30 12.39
C GLY A 4 -14.99 -8.47 11.67
N ASN A 5 -14.98 -9.16 10.52
CA ASN A 5 -13.78 -9.37 9.71
C ASN A 5 -13.50 -8.15 8.80
N GLY A 6 -13.26 -6.98 9.41
CA GLY A 6 -13.10 -5.71 8.67
C GLY A 6 -12.09 -4.76 9.32
N ILE A 7 -11.63 -3.79 8.52
CA ILE A 7 -10.76 -2.69 8.97
C ILE A 7 -11.50 -1.85 10.00
N ARG A 8 -10.98 -1.76 11.24
CA ARG A 8 -11.60 -0.97 12.31
C ARG A 8 -11.40 0.54 12.15
N HIS A 9 -10.26 0.95 11.62
CA HIS A 9 -9.87 2.34 11.44
C HIS A 9 -9.19 2.53 10.10
N SER A 10 -9.60 3.54 9.35
CA SER A 10 -8.97 3.95 8.09
C SER A 10 -8.44 5.37 8.24
N ILE A 11 -7.17 5.58 7.91
CA ILE A 11 -6.50 6.88 8.00
C ILE A 11 -6.07 7.27 6.59
N ALA A 12 -6.71 8.29 6.02
CA ALA A 12 -6.33 8.85 4.74
C ALA A 12 -5.22 9.89 4.94
N ILE A 13 -4.11 9.76 4.21
CA ILE A 13 -2.99 10.70 4.25
C ILE A 13 -2.83 11.30 2.85
N SER A 14 -2.95 12.62 2.75
CA SER A 14 -2.90 13.36 1.48
C SER A 14 -2.02 14.61 1.63
N SER A 15 -1.58 15.16 0.50
CA SER A 15 -0.76 16.37 0.43
C SER A 15 -1.10 17.18 -0.82
N GLY A 16 -1.14 18.52 -0.69
CA GLY A 16 -1.41 19.42 -1.82
C GLY A 16 -0.23 19.64 -2.78
N LYS A 17 0.97 19.15 -2.44
CA LYS A 17 2.20 19.29 -3.23
C LYS A 17 3.07 18.04 -3.12
N GLY A 18 3.85 17.75 -4.16
CA GLY A 18 4.89 16.72 -4.13
C GLY A 18 6.05 17.11 -3.21
N GLY A 19 6.75 16.12 -2.65
CA GLY A 19 7.98 16.35 -1.87
C GLY A 19 7.79 16.80 -0.42
N VAL A 20 6.56 16.98 0.07
CA VAL A 20 6.30 17.43 1.46
C VAL A 20 6.47 16.33 2.53
N GLY A 21 6.92 15.14 2.14
CA GLY A 21 7.12 14.02 3.07
C GLY A 21 5.88 13.17 3.37
N LYS A 22 4.82 13.24 2.54
CA LYS A 22 3.59 12.41 2.68
C LYS A 22 3.92 10.93 2.95
N SER A 23 4.66 10.30 2.03
CA SER A 23 4.99 8.87 2.13
C SER A 23 5.86 8.57 3.35
N THR A 24 6.75 9.50 3.73
CA THR A 24 7.56 9.38 4.95
C THR A 24 6.69 9.30 6.19
N VAL A 25 5.69 10.18 6.30
CA VAL A 25 4.72 10.15 7.40
C VAL A 25 3.89 8.87 7.35
N SER A 26 3.40 8.47 6.18
CA SER A 26 2.59 7.25 6.01
C SER A 26 3.30 5.97 6.48
N VAL A 27 4.55 5.76 6.04
CA VAL A 27 5.34 4.58 6.42
C VAL A 27 5.62 4.57 7.92
N ASN A 28 6.11 5.69 8.46
CA ASN A 28 6.49 5.74 9.87
C ASN A 28 5.28 5.61 10.79
N LEU A 29 4.13 6.19 10.43
CA LEU A 29 2.89 6.01 11.19
C LEU A 29 2.44 4.54 11.17
N ALA A 30 2.47 3.89 10.00
CA ALA A 30 2.10 2.48 9.88
C ALA A 30 2.99 1.58 10.74
N VAL A 31 4.31 1.80 10.69
CA VAL A 31 5.29 1.05 11.49
C VAL A 31 5.10 1.32 12.98
N ALA A 32 4.85 2.57 13.39
CA ALA A 32 4.59 2.91 14.79
C ALA A 32 3.33 2.20 15.32
N LEU A 33 2.24 2.18 14.53
CA LEU A 33 1.01 1.46 14.86
C LEU A 33 1.27 -0.05 14.97
N ALA A 34 1.99 -0.64 14.03
CA ALA A 34 2.36 -2.06 14.09
C ALA A 34 3.18 -2.39 15.35
N ARG A 35 4.18 -1.56 15.67
CA ARG A 35 4.99 -1.69 16.89
C ARG A 35 4.21 -1.53 18.19
N SER A 36 3.08 -0.83 18.16
CA SER A 36 2.15 -0.74 19.31
C SER A 36 1.26 -1.97 19.49
N GLY A 37 1.36 -2.98 18.61
CA GLY A 37 0.55 -4.21 18.64
C GLY A 37 -0.70 -4.15 17.76
N ALA A 38 -0.89 -3.09 16.98
CA ALA A 38 -2.00 -3.03 16.04
C ALA A 38 -1.74 -3.90 14.80
N ARG A 39 -2.80 -4.55 14.29
CA ARG A 39 -2.77 -5.14 12.95
C ARG A 39 -2.86 -4.01 11.93
N THR A 40 -1.76 -3.72 11.25
CA THR A 40 -1.64 -2.53 10.38
C THR A 40 -1.39 -2.92 8.94
N GLY A 41 -2.15 -2.31 8.03
CA GLY A 41 -1.89 -2.31 6.59
C GLY A 41 -1.55 -0.90 6.12
N LEU A 42 -0.77 -0.80 5.05
CA LEU A 42 -0.47 0.42 4.33
C LEU A 42 -0.75 0.21 2.84
N LEU A 43 -1.68 1.02 2.33
CA LEU A 43 -2.07 1.08 0.94
C LEU A 43 -1.54 2.36 0.31
N ASP A 44 -0.78 2.21 -0.77
CA ASP A 44 -0.22 3.31 -1.56
C ASP A 44 -0.92 3.40 -2.91
N ALA A 45 -1.57 4.54 -3.12
CA ALA A 45 -2.30 4.88 -4.34
C ALA A 45 -1.53 5.91 -5.21
N ASP A 46 -0.26 6.18 -4.90
CA ASP A 46 0.56 7.16 -5.62
C ASP A 46 1.18 6.54 -6.90
N ILE A 47 0.62 6.88 -8.05
CA ILE A 47 1.01 6.34 -9.38
C ILE A 47 2.33 6.95 -9.87
N TYR A 48 2.62 8.20 -9.47
CA TYR A 48 3.67 9.02 -10.10
C TYR A 48 4.98 9.03 -9.32
N GLY A 49 4.99 8.52 -8.09
CA GLY A 49 6.18 8.49 -7.24
C GLY A 49 6.09 7.39 -6.17
N PRO A 50 6.00 6.11 -6.57
CA PRO A 50 5.87 5.01 -5.62
C PRO A 50 7.12 4.89 -4.76
N THR A 51 7.07 5.52 -3.60
CA THR A 51 8.18 5.64 -2.65
C THR A 51 8.13 4.54 -1.60
N ILE A 52 6.98 3.88 -1.44
CA ILE A 52 6.78 2.81 -0.45
C ILE A 52 7.68 1.60 -0.68
N PRO A 53 7.83 1.04 -1.90
CA PRO A 53 8.76 -0.08 -2.14
C PRO A 53 10.19 0.28 -1.73
N ILE A 54 10.62 1.50 -2.04
CA ILE A 54 11.95 2.03 -1.70
C ILE A 54 12.11 2.18 -0.19
N MET A 55 11.17 2.86 0.47
CA MET A 55 11.24 3.16 1.91
C MET A 55 11.14 1.92 2.80
N THR A 56 10.46 0.87 2.33
CA THR A 56 10.28 -0.39 3.07
C THR A 56 11.33 -1.45 2.70
N GLY A 57 12.16 -1.18 1.69
CA GLY A 57 13.15 -2.14 1.18
C GLY A 57 12.54 -3.34 0.44
N VAL A 58 11.25 -3.31 0.11
CA VAL A 58 10.54 -4.42 -0.55
C VAL A 58 10.55 -4.21 -2.06
N ARG A 59 11.16 -5.14 -2.80
CA ARG A 59 11.32 -5.07 -4.27
C ARG A 59 10.71 -6.25 -5.04
N ARG A 60 9.82 -7.02 -4.41
CA ARG A 60 9.17 -8.18 -5.05
C ARG A 60 7.76 -7.82 -5.49
N MET A 61 7.28 -8.46 -6.56
CA MET A 61 5.88 -8.37 -6.95
C MET A 61 4.99 -9.14 -5.96
N PRO A 62 3.76 -8.65 -5.66
CA PRO A 62 2.76 -9.43 -4.96
C PRO A 62 2.38 -10.62 -5.83
N HIS A 63 2.11 -11.76 -5.21
CA HIS A 63 1.55 -12.91 -5.90
C HIS A 63 0.06 -13.04 -5.59
N THR A 64 -0.66 -13.70 -6.47
CA THR A 64 -2.07 -14.01 -6.28
C THR A 64 -2.21 -15.40 -5.69
N LYS A 65 -3.08 -15.56 -4.69
CA LYS A 65 -3.48 -16.85 -4.13
C LYS A 65 -5.00 -16.86 -4.01
N ASP A 66 -5.64 -17.92 -4.51
CA ASP A 66 -7.10 -18.09 -4.50
C ASP A 66 -7.87 -16.87 -5.08
N GLY A 67 -7.32 -16.28 -6.15
CA GLY A 67 -7.91 -15.10 -6.81
C GLY A 67 -7.75 -13.78 -6.06
N LYS A 68 -7.01 -13.75 -4.94
CA LYS A 68 -6.74 -12.55 -4.15
C LYS A 68 -5.26 -12.19 -4.17
N ILE A 69 -4.97 -10.90 -4.15
CA ILE A 69 -3.59 -10.45 -4.06
C ILE A 69 -3.11 -10.63 -2.62
N VAL A 70 -2.00 -11.32 -2.43
CA VAL A 70 -1.39 -11.49 -1.10
C VAL A 70 -0.51 -10.26 -0.82
N PRO A 71 -0.82 -9.46 0.22
CA PRO A 71 -0.02 -8.30 0.56
C PRO A 71 1.42 -8.68 0.87
N LEU A 72 2.34 -7.78 0.52
CA LEU A 72 3.72 -7.91 0.94
C LEU A 72 3.83 -7.53 2.42
N GLU A 73 4.93 -7.90 3.06
CA GLU A 73 5.14 -7.58 4.46
C GLU A 73 6.57 -7.05 4.67
N ALA A 74 6.66 -5.98 5.45
CA ALA A 74 7.91 -5.47 6.03
C ALA A 74 7.60 -4.73 7.33
N HIS A 75 8.51 -4.81 8.31
CA HIS A 75 8.40 -4.10 9.59
C HIS A 75 7.08 -4.36 10.35
N GLY A 76 6.47 -5.54 10.19
CA GLY A 76 5.17 -5.89 10.79
C GLY A 76 3.96 -5.19 10.14
N VAL A 77 4.15 -4.58 8.97
CA VAL A 77 3.10 -3.89 8.21
C VAL A 77 2.82 -4.67 6.92
N ARG A 78 1.53 -4.89 6.64
CA ARG A 78 1.10 -5.39 5.33
C ARG A 78 1.09 -4.26 4.31
N LEU A 79 1.71 -4.48 3.15
CA LEU A 79 2.00 -3.46 2.16
C LEU A 79 1.31 -3.79 0.84
N MET A 80 0.61 -2.80 0.29
CA MET A 80 0.13 -2.78 -1.08
C MET A 80 0.46 -1.43 -1.71
N SER A 81 1.03 -1.45 -2.90
CA SER A 81 1.41 -0.25 -3.65
C SER A 81 1.32 -0.54 -5.13
N LEU A 82 0.84 0.44 -5.91
CA LEU A 82 0.96 0.41 -7.36
C LEU A 82 2.43 0.34 -7.81
N GLY A 83 3.35 0.84 -6.98
CA GLY A 83 4.79 0.71 -7.17
C GLY A 83 5.30 -0.72 -7.26
N PHE A 84 4.63 -1.68 -6.61
CA PHE A 84 5.03 -3.08 -6.74
C PHE A 84 4.65 -3.68 -8.09
N LEU A 85 3.68 -3.08 -8.78
CA LEU A 85 3.20 -3.53 -10.09
C LEU A 85 3.96 -2.90 -11.27
N MET A 86 4.88 -1.97 -10.99
CA MET A 86 5.67 -1.26 -11.99
C MET A 86 7.10 -1.77 -11.99
N PRO A 87 7.58 -2.39 -13.08
CA PRO A 87 8.99 -2.72 -13.22
C PRO A 87 9.83 -1.44 -13.32
N ASP A 88 10.98 -1.44 -12.63
CA ASP A 88 11.92 -0.32 -12.66
C ASP A 88 12.33 0.01 -14.11
N GLY A 89 12.21 1.28 -14.51
CA GLY A 89 12.70 1.78 -15.80
C GLY A 89 11.77 1.59 -17.00
N THR A 90 10.59 0.98 -16.85
CA THR A 90 9.59 0.90 -17.94
C THR A 90 8.48 1.96 -17.80
N PRO A 91 8.36 2.91 -18.74
CA PRO A 91 7.23 3.82 -18.81
C PRO A 91 5.95 3.01 -19.04
N THR A 92 5.12 2.90 -18.00
CA THR A 92 3.85 2.16 -18.09
C THR A 92 2.70 3.15 -18.18
N VAL A 93 1.91 3.08 -19.26
CA VAL A 93 0.74 3.93 -19.45
C VAL A 93 -0.43 3.33 -18.68
N TRP A 94 -0.64 3.78 -17.45
CA TRP A 94 -1.80 3.42 -16.65
C TRP A 94 -2.98 4.34 -16.98
N ARG A 95 -4.06 3.77 -17.54
CA ARG A 95 -5.31 4.52 -17.76
C ARG A 95 -6.07 4.64 -16.44
N GLY A 96 -6.77 5.77 -16.24
CA GLY A 96 -7.52 6.06 -15.01
C GLY A 96 -8.41 4.91 -14.50
N PRO A 97 -9.20 4.23 -15.35
CA PRO A 97 -10.02 3.08 -14.91
C PRO A 97 -9.21 1.90 -14.36
N MET A 98 -8.02 1.65 -14.89
CA MET A 98 -7.14 0.56 -14.45
C MET A 98 -6.59 0.82 -13.06
N VAL A 99 -6.18 2.07 -12.81
CA VAL A 99 -5.72 2.53 -11.49
C VAL A 99 -6.85 2.42 -10.47
N ALA A 100 -8.03 2.93 -10.80
CA ALA A 100 -9.19 2.85 -9.92
C ALA A 100 -9.55 1.40 -9.59
N GLY A 101 -9.52 0.50 -10.58
CA GLY A 101 -9.72 -0.93 -10.39
C GLY A 101 -8.69 -1.58 -9.46
N ALA A 102 -7.40 -1.25 -9.65
CA ALA A 102 -6.33 -1.75 -8.79
C ALA A 102 -6.47 -1.27 -7.34
N ILE A 103 -6.74 0.02 -7.13
CA ILE A 103 -6.98 0.58 -5.78
C ILE A 103 -8.19 -0.09 -5.13
N GLN A 104 -9.30 -0.26 -5.85
CA GLN A 104 -10.48 -0.96 -5.32
C GLN A 104 -10.17 -2.41 -4.95
N GLN A 105 -9.34 -3.10 -5.74
CA GLN A 105 -8.92 -4.45 -5.41
C GLN A 105 -8.07 -4.48 -4.14
N PHE A 106 -7.11 -3.56 -4.03
CA PHE A 106 -6.26 -3.47 -2.84
C PHE A 106 -7.06 -3.15 -1.57
N LEU A 107 -8.06 -2.27 -1.66
CA LEU A 107 -8.96 -1.98 -0.53
C LEU A 107 -9.80 -3.19 -0.07
N ARG A 108 -9.99 -4.20 -0.94
CA ARG A 108 -10.69 -5.44 -0.59
C ARG A 108 -9.77 -6.52 -0.02
N ASP A 109 -8.49 -6.48 -0.36
CA ASP A 109 -7.51 -7.54 -0.07
C ASP A 109 -6.57 -7.22 1.14
N VAL A 110 -6.55 -5.97 1.63
CA VAL A 110 -5.71 -5.48 2.75
C VAL A 110 -6.41 -5.53 4.10
#